data_AF-A0A3E0C677-F1
#
_entry.id   AF-A0A3E0C677-F1
#
_cell.length_a   1.000
_cell.length_b   1.000
_cell.length_c   1.000
_cell.angle_alpha   90.00
_cell.angle_beta   90.00
_cell.angle_gamma   90.00
#
_symmetry.space_group_name_H-M   'P 1'
#
loop_
_entity.id
_entity.type
_entity.pdbx_description
1 polymer ?
#
loop_
_entity_poly.entity_id
_entity_poly.type
_entity_poly.pdbx_seq_one_letter_code
_entity_poly.pdbx_strand_id
1 'polypeptide(L)'
;MLAGAILAASLDAALLLLLPAALVTTAVDVNLVLLGLSVFSLFVTPALVQARASDASAIASLGPQYVAGGLLIACVVASLSAAIHGLPTVAYALDVLACGGFLCVQLLIRVSQNKIDAVTRNDRDRGLNLALVNRLFDLRDSLNDESLRQAVEKIADKVRYGPSPARELSHGVDAELEALLTGFPSNGNDLSFAHVSVRKLDELVGRRARLLQDFRRRS
;
A
#
# COMPACT_ATOMS: atom_id res chain seq x y z
N MET A 1 11.54 -19.20 -0.31
CA MET A 1 12.62 -18.95 -1.31
C MET A 1 13.37 -20.23 -1.67
N LEU A 2 13.99 -20.95 -0.72
CA LEU A 2 14.69 -22.23 -0.98
C LEU A 2 13.83 -23.29 -1.68
N ALA A 3 12.60 -23.53 -1.22
CA ALA A 3 11.70 -24.52 -1.83
C ALA A 3 11.38 -24.23 -3.31
N GLY A 4 11.23 -22.95 -3.69
CA GLY A 4 10.97 -22.55 -5.07
C GLY A 4 12.18 -22.74 -5.98
N ALA A 5 13.39 -22.50 -5.47
CA ALA A 5 14.63 -22.77 -6.20
C ALA A 5 14.84 -24.28 -6.43
N ILE A 6 14.56 -25.09 -5.41
CA ILE A 6 14.65 -26.55 -5.48
C ILE A 6 13.64 -27.09 -6.50
N LEU A 7 12.39 -26.62 -6.47
CA LEU A 7 11.36 -27.01 -7.44
C LEU A 7 11.74 -26.63 -8.87
N ALA A 8 12.17 -25.39 -9.11
CA ALA A 8 12.62 -24.94 -10.42
C ALA A 8 13.78 -25.80 -10.95
N ALA A 9 14.83 -25.98 -10.14
CA ALA A 9 15.98 -26.80 -10.52
C ALA A 9 15.60 -28.28 -10.78
N SER A 10 14.69 -28.84 -9.98
CA SER A 10 14.23 -30.22 -10.17
C SER A 10 13.37 -30.39 -11.43
N LEU A 11 12.57 -29.37 -11.78
CA LEU A 11 11.75 -29.37 -12.98
C LEU A 11 12.62 -29.28 -14.23
N ASP A 12 13.59 -28.36 -14.24
CA ASP A 12 14.52 -28.18 -15.35
C ASP A 12 15.39 -29.44 -15.55
N ALA A 13 15.88 -30.03 -14.46
CA ALA A 13 16.65 -31.28 -14.52
C ALA A 13 15.82 -32.46 -15.04
N ALA A 14 14.56 -32.57 -14.63
CA ALA A 14 13.66 -33.62 -15.12
C ALA A 14 13.35 -33.44 -16.62
N LEU A 15 13.10 -32.22 -17.08
CA LEU A 15 12.87 -31.92 -18.49
C LEU A 15 14.12 -32.19 -19.34
N LEU A 16 15.31 -31.82 -18.87
CA LEU A 16 16.58 -32.15 -19.54
C LEU A 16 16.80 -33.66 -19.67
N LEU A 17 16.42 -34.44 -18.66
CA LEU A 17 16.49 -35.91 -18.70
C LEU A 17 15.46 -36.54 -19.64
N LEU A 18 14.30 -35.90 -19.82
CA LEU A 18 13.20 -36.38 -20.66
C LEU A 18 13.37 -35.99 -22.13
N LEU A 19 14.12 -34.93 -22.44
CA LEU A 19 14.33 -34.49 -23.82
C LEU A 19 15.39 -35.34 -24.55
N PRO A 20 15.09 -35.84 -25.76
CA PRO A 20 16.09 -36.46 -26.62
C PRO A 20 17.23 -35.48 -26.93
N ALA A 21 18.48 -35.92 -26.82
CA ALA A 21 19.67 -35.09 -27.07
C ALA A 21 19.68 -34.43 -28.46
N ALA A 22 19.01 -35.02 -29.45
CA ALA A 22 18.86 -34.48 -30.80
C ALA A 22 17.98 -33.22 -30.89
N LEU A 23 17.15 -32.95 -29.87
CA LEU A 23 16.23 -31.81 -29.81
C LEU A 23 16.74 -30.68 -28.90
N VAL A 24 17.88 -30.90 -28.22
CA VAL A 24 18.52 -29.90 -27.37
C VAL A 24 19.18 -28.87 -28.28
N THR A 25 18.50 -27.75 -28.46
CA THR A 25 18.96 -26.59 -29.20
C THR A 25 19.09 -25.40 -28.25
N THR A 26 19.83 -24.37 -28.66
CA THR A 26 19.98 -23.14 -27.86
C THR A 26 18.64 -22.50 -27.49
N ALA A 27 17.62 -22.63 -28.35
CA ALA A 27 16.26 -22.14 -28.07
C ALA A 27 15.54 -22.93 -26.96
N VAL A 28 15.86 -24.22 -26.82
CA VAL A 28 15.33 -25.09 -25.74
C VAL A 28 15.99 -24.73 -24.41
N ASP A 29 17.31 -24.50 -24.40
CA ASP A 29 18.04 -24.10 -23.19
C ASP A 29 17.54 -22.77 -22.63
N VAL A 30 17.31 -21.77 -23.50
CA VAL A 30 16.77 -20.46 -23.10
C VAL A 30 15.36 -20.61 -22.51
N ASN A 31 14.52 -21.47 -23.10
CA ASN A 31 13.17 -21.73 -22.61
C ASN A 31 13.13 -22.48 -21.28
N LEU A 32 14.06 -23.42 -21.05
CA LEU A 32 14.25 -24.08 -19.76
C LEU A 32 14.59 -23.06 -18.67
N VAL A 33 15.56 -22.18 -18.94
CA VAL A 33 15.93 -21.12 -17.99
C VAL A 33 14.73 -20.20 -17.69
N LEU A 34 13.97 -19.80 -18.72
CA LEU A 34 12.77 -19.00 -18.55
C LEU A 34 11.70 -19.74 -17.72
N LEU A 35 11.52 -21.05 -17.93
CA LEU A 35 10.57 -21.86 -17.18
C LEU A 35 10.97 -21.94 -15.70
N GLY A 36 12.24 -22.22 -15.41
CA GLY A 36 12.79 -22.21 -14.06
C GLY A 36 12.59 -20.87 -13.36
N LEU A 37 12.84 -19.75 -14.07
CA LEU A 37 12.61 -18.39 -13.56
C LEU A 37 11.12 -18.11 -13.28
N SER A 38 10.24 -18.61 -14.14
CA SER A 38 8.78 -18.49 -14.00
C SER A 38 8.29 -19.20 -12.75
N VAL A 39 8.70 -20.45 -12.56
CA VAL A 39 8.35 -21.27 -11.40
C VAL A 39 8.93 -20.66 -10.13
N PHE A 40 10.20 -20.22 -10.16
CA PHE A 40 10.82 -19.54 -9.03
C PHE A 40 10.03 -18.27 -8.63
N SER A 41 9.57 -17.48 -9.62
CA SER A 41 8.79 -16.28 -9.38
C SER A 41 7.47 -16.56 -8.63
N LEU A 42 6.79 -17.68 -8.92
CA LEU A 42 5.54 -18.05 -8.23
C LEU A 42 5.73 -18.24 -6.71
N PHE A 43 6.92 -18.67 -6.27
CA PHE A 43 7.22 -18.88 -4.86
C PHE A 43 7.83 -17.66 -4.17
N VAL A 44 8.53 -16.80 -4.93
CA VAL A 44 9.16 -15.60 -4.38
C VAL A 44 8.15 -14.46 -4.21
N THR A 45 7.27 -14.27 -5.20
CA THR A 45 6.32 -13.15 -5.20
C THR A 45 5.41 -13.14 -3.97
N PRO A 46 4.73 -14.24 -3.56
CA PRO A 46 3.91 -14.23 -2.36
C PRO A 46 4.71 -14.07 -1.07
N ALA A 47 5.96 -14.57 -1.00
CA ALA A 47 6.81 -14.37 0.17
C ALA A 47 7.20 -12.89 0.36
N LEU A 48 7.48 -12.18 -0.74
CA LEU A 48 7.76 -10.74 -0.71
C LEU A 48 6.52 -9.91 -0.35
N VAL A 49 5.34 -10.34 -0.79
CA VAL A 49 4.07 -9.67 -0.49
C VAL A 49 3.62 -9.93 0.95
N GLN A 50 3.78 -11.14 1.48
CA GLN A 50 3.45 -11.47 2.88
C GLN A 50 4.33 -10.70 3.88
N ALA A 51 5.59 -10.40 3.53
CA ALA A 51 6.43 -9.52 4.34
C ALA A 51 5.87 -8.08 4.46
N ARG A 52 4.93 -7.69 3.57
CA ARG A 52 4.23 -6.39 3.56
C ARG A 52 2.73 -6.53 3.86
N ALA A 53 2.29 -7.64 4.47
CA ALA A 53 0.88 -7.99 4.63
C ALA A 53 0.02 -6.97 5.42
N SER A 54 0.62 -5.97 6.07
CA SER A 54 -0.13 -4.87 6.71
C SER A 54 -0.70 -3.84 5.72
N ASP A 55 -0.26 -3.86 4.46
CA ASP A 55 -0.67 -2.87 3.45
C ASP A 55 -1.78 -3.44 2.56
N ALA A 56 -2.92 -2.75 2.50
CA ALA A 56 -4.06 -3.14 1.66
C ALA A 56 -3.69 -3.27 0.16
N SER A 57 -2.72 -2.48 -0.30
CA SER A 57 -2.15 -2.55 -1.65
C SER A 57 -1.38 -3.84 -1.91
N ALA A 58 -0.71 -4.40 -0.90
CA ALA A 58 0.02 -5.65 -1.01
C ALA A 58 -0.96 -6.81 -1.26
N ILE A 59 -2.06 -6.87 -0.52
CA ILE A 59 -3.10 -7.90 -0.68
C ILE A 59 -3.83 -7.74 -2.03
N ALA A 60 -4.18 -6.52 -2.42
CA ALA A 60 -4.85 -6.25 -3.70
C ALA A 60 -4.01 -6.65 -4.92
N SER A 61 -2.68 -6.67 -4.78
CA SER A 61 -1.77 -7.04 -5.86
C SER A 61 -1.55 -8.53 -6.06
N LEU A 62 -1.94 -9.39 -5.10
CA LEU A 62 -1.74 -10.84 -5.19
C LEU A 62 -2.48 -11.45 -6.40
N GLY A 63 -3.75 -11.09 -6.61
CA GLY A 63 -4.56 -11.61 -7.71
C GLY A 63 -3.93 -11.35 -9.09
N PRO A 64 -3.65 -10.08 -9.45
CA PRO A 64 -2.98 -9.75 -10.70
C PRO A 64 -1.61 -10.43 -10.87
N GLN A 65 -0.84 -10.61 -9.79
CA GLN A 65 0.46 -11.29 -9.85
C GLN A 65 0.33 -12.78 -10.18
N TYR A 66 -0.65 -13.48 -9.60
CA TYR A 66 -0.90 -14.89 -9.95
C TYR A 66 -1.39 -15.05 -11.39
N VAL A 67 -2.24 -14.14 -11.87
CA VAL A 67 -2.69 -14.14 -13.27
C VAL A 67 -1.50 -13.90 -14.21
N ALA A 68 -0.63 -12.94 -13.90
CA ALA A 68 0.56 -12.65 -14.68
C ALA A 68 1.53 -13.85 -14.70
N GLY A 69 1.76 -14.47 -13.54
CA GLY A 69 2.62 -15.66 -13.43
C GLY A 69 2.08 -16.86 -14.19
N GLY A 70 0.76 -17.10 -14.12
CA GLY A 70 0.10 -18.17 -14.87
C GLY A 70 0.18 -17.96 -16.39
N LEU A 71 -0.04 -16.71 -16.85
CA LEU A 71 0.10 -16.36 -18.26
C LEU A 71 1.53 -16.56 -18.75
N LEU A 72 2.52 -16.17 -17.94
CA LEU A 72 3.93 -16.31 -18.27
C LEU A 72 4.33 -17.79 -18.43
N ILE A 73 3.89 -18.66 -17.51
CA ILE A 73 4.10 -20.11 -17.63
C ILE A 73 3.45 -20.66 -18.89
N ALA A 74 2.22 -20.26 -19.20
CA ALA A 74 1.54 -20.69 -20.42
C ALA A 74 2.33 -20.29 -21.69
N CYS A 75 2.85 -19.06 -21.73
CA CYS A 75 3.69 -18.58 -22.84
C CYS A 75 5.02 -19.35 -22.94
N VAL A 76 5.69 -19.62 -21.82
CA VAL A 76 6.96 -20.36 -21.83
C VAL A 76 6.76 -21.82 -22.22
N VAL A 77 5.68 -22.47 -21.78
CA VAL A 77 5.33 -23.83 -22.22
C VAL A 77 5.03 -23.85 -23.72
N ALA A 78 4.31 -22.85 -24.24
CA ALA A 78 4.05 -22.73 -25.67
C ALA A 78 5.36 -22.51 -26.47
N SER A 79 6.25 -21.65 -25.97
CA SER A 79 7.57 -21.38 -26.58
C SER A 79 8.45 -22.63 -26.61
N LEU A 80 8.53 -23.35 -25.49
CA LEU A 80 9.25 -24.62 -25.39
C LEU A 80 8.68 -25.66 -26.36
N SER A 81 7.35 -25.75 -26.51
CA SER A 81 6.73 -26.64 -27.48
C SER A 81 7.11 -26.28 -28.92
N ALA A 82 7.15 -24.99 -29.26
CA ALA A 82 7.53 -24.51 -30.58
C ALA A 82 9.01 -24.78 -30.88
N ALA A 83 9.88 -24.64 -29.88
CA ALA A 83 11.31 -24.97 -29.98
C ALA A 83 11.52 -26.46 -30.25
N ILE A 84 10.80 -27.34 -29.55
CA ILE A 84 10.88 -28.81 -29.74
C ILE A 84 10.41 -29.23 -31.15
N HIS A 85 9.45 -28.52 -31.75
CA HIS A 85 8.96 -28.79 -33.11
C HIS A 85 9.83 -28.14 -34.21
N GLY A 86 10.98 -27.56 -33.87
CA GLY A 86 11.90 -26.97 -34.84
C GLY A 86 11.45 -25.61 -35.39
N LEU A 87 10.66 -24.85 -34.63
CA LEU A 87 10.20 -23.49 -34.97
C LEU A 87 10.88 -22.44 -34.07
N PRO A 88 12.20 -22.22 -34.19
CA PRO A 88 12.95 -21.36 -33.28
C PRO A 88 12.53 -19.88 -33.37
N THR A 89 12.16 -19.39 -34.56
CA THR A 89 11.66 -18.02 -34.75
C THR A 89 10.36 -17.76 -34.00
N VAL A 90 9.48 -18.76 -33.93
CA VAL A 90 8.22 -18.66 -33.18
C VAL A 90 8.48 -18.69 -31.68
N ALA A 91 9.41 -19.55 -31.23
CA ALA A 91 9.83 -19.61 -29.83
C ALA A 91 10.40 -18.26 -29.36
N TYR A 92 11.36 -17.68 -30.10
CA TYR A 92 11.93 -16.37 -29.75
C TYR A 92 10.88 -15.24 -29.74
N ALA A 93 9.91 -15.25 -30.66
CA ALA A 93 8.84 -14.27 -30.66
C ALA A 93 7.94 -14.39 -29.42
N LEU A 94 7.64 -15.62 -29.00
CA LEU A 94 6.89 -15.90 -27.77
C LEU A 94 7.68 -15.51 -26.52
N ASP A 95 8.98 -15.72 -26.48
CA ASP A 95 9.85 -15.33 -25.36
C ASP A 95 9.89 -13.81 -25.17
N VAL A 96 10.01 -13.06 -26.28
CA VAL A 96 9.95 -11.60 -26.26
C VAL A 96 8.58 -11.11 -25.79
N LEU A 97 7.50 -11.74 -26.25
CA LEU A 97 6.14 -11.39 -25.85
C LEU A 97 5.89 -11.71 -24.36
N ALA A 98 6.41 -12.83 -23.87
CA ALA A 98 6.32 -13.21 -22.46
C ALA A 98 7.09 -12.24 -21.56
N CYS A 99 8.34 -11.93 -21.90
CA CYS A 99 9.17 -11.00 -21.14
C CYS A 99 8.59 -9.57 -21.16
N GLY A 100 8.23 -9.08 -22.35
CA GLY A 100 7.66 -7.74 -22.52
C GLY A 100 6.30 -7.59 -21.83
N GLY A 101 5.42 -8.57 -22.01
CA GLY A 101 4.11 -8.61 -21.35
C GLY A 101 4.24 -8.63 -19.83
N PHE A 102 5.17 -9.44 -19.29
CA PHE A 102 5.42 -9.49 -17.85
C PHE A 102 5.88 -8.15 -17.29
N LEU A 103 6.84 -7.48 -17.96
CA LEU A 103 7.30 -6.16 -17.54
C LEU A 103 6.17 -5.13 -17.53
N CYS A 104 5.34 -5.09 -18.59
CA CYS A 104 4.18 -4.22 -18.67
C CYS A 104 3.18 -4.48 -17.53
N VAL A 105 2.85 -5.74 -17.25
CA VAL A 105 1.93 -6.10 -16.18
C VAL A 105 2.50 -5.73 -14.80
N GLN A 106 3.78 -5.97 -14.57
CA GLN A 106 4.44 -5.58 -13.31
C GLN A 106 4.44 -4.05 -13.10
N LEU A 107 4.64 -3.27 -14.17
CA LEU A 107 4.53 -1.81 -14.11
C LEU A 107 3.10 -1.37 -13.78
N LEU A 108 2.09 -1.98 -14.42
CA LEU A 108 0.68 -1.68 -14.14
C LEU A 108 0.29 -2.03 -12.70
N ILE A 109 0.79 -3.15 -12.17
CA ILE A 109 0.59 -3.55 -10.77
C ILE A 109 1.20 -2.50 -9.83
N ARG A 110 2.43 -2.04 -10.08
CA ARG A 110 3.08 -1.00 -9.28
C ARG A 110 2.33 0.33 -9.32
N VAL A 111 1.86 0.76 -10.49
CA VAL A 111 1.06 1.98 -10.63
C VAL A 111 -0.25 1.86 -9.85
N SER A 112 -0.89 0.68 -9.91
CA SER A 112 -2.13 0.41 -9.18
C SER A 112 -1.91 0.38 -7.67
N GLN A 113 -0.84 -0.25 -7.19
CA GLN A 113 -0.44 -0.25 -5.78
C GLN A 113 -0.21 1.18 -5.28
N ASN A 114 0.55 2.01 -6.01
CA ASN A 114 0.81 3.40 -5.63
C ASN A 114 -0.48 4.23 -5.53
N LYS A 115 -1.45 3.99 -6.42
CA LYS A 115 -2.76 4.65 -6.35
C LYS A 115 -3.58 4.17 -5.15
N ILE A 116 -3.61 2.87 -4.88
CA ILE A 116 -4.30 2.31 -3.72
C ILE A 116 -3.68 2.86 -2.44
N ASP A 117 -2.36 2.87 -2.32
CA ASP A 117 -1.66 3.44 -1.16
C ASP A 117 -2.00 4.92 -0.96
N ALA A 118 -2.06 5.70 -2.04
CA ALA A 118 -2.43 7.11 -1.97
C ALA A 118 -3.88 7.30 -1.48
N VAL A 119 -4.82 6.47 -1.94
CA VAL A 119 -6.23 6.53 -1.51
C VAL A 119 -6.38 6.03 -0.07
N THR A 120 -5.76 4.91 0.30
CA THR A 120 -5.81 4.36 1.67
C THR A 120 -5.20 5.31 2.68
N ARG A 121 -4.13 6.03 2.33
CA ARG A 121 -3.56 7.10 3.18
C ARG A 121 -4.58 8.24 3.36
N ASN A 122 -5.16 8.75 2.27
CA ASN A 122 -6.16 9.81 2.33
C ASN A 122 -7.42 9.44 3.14
N ASP A 123 -7.92 8.21 3.02
CA ASP A 123 -9.10 7.77 3.77
C ASP A 123 -8.80 7.56 5.26
N ARG A 124 -7.61 7.05 5.58
CA ARG A 124 -7.15 6.94 6.98
C ARG A 124 -6.97 8.32 7.62
N ASP A 125 -6.38 9.28 6.90
CA ASP A 125 -6.18 10.65 7.36
C ASP A 125 -7.52 11.40 7.53
N ARG A 126 -8.49 11.14 6.65
CA ARG A 126 -9.89 11.59 6.84
C ARG A 126 -10.54 10.98 8.07
N GLY A 127 -10.35 9.69 8.31
CA GLY A 127 -10.88 8.98 9.48
C GLY A 127 -10.34 9.55 10.81
N LEU A 128 -9.07 9.94 10.86
CA LEU A 128 -8.46 10.57 12.03
C LEU A 128 -9.06 11.96 12.32
N ASN A 129 -9.24 12.79 11.29
CA ASN A 129 -9.93 14.08 11.45
C ASN A 129 -11.37 13.89 11.94
N LEU A 130 -12.08 12.89 11.42
CA LEU A 130 -13.47 12.61 11.80
C LEU A 130 -13.56 12.14 13.26
N ALA A 131 -12.65 11.28 13.71
CA ALA A 131 -12.55 10.87 15.11
C ALA A 131 -12.26 12.05 16.06
N LEU A 132 -11.38 12.96 15.65
CA LEU A 132 -11.04 14.15 16.43
C LEU A 132 -12.21 15.14 16.51
N VAL A 133 -12.94 15.32 15.41
CA VAL A 133 -14.17 16.13 15.36
C VAL A 133 -15.24 15.55 16.28
N ASN A 134 -15.45 14.22 16.26
CA ASN A 134 -16.41 13.58 17.15
C ASN A 134 -16.06 13.80 18.63
N ARG A 135 -14.80 13.65 19.01
CA ARG A 135 -14.34 13.92 20.38
C ARG A 135 -14.53 15.39 20.81
N LEU A 136 -14.36 16.34 19.88
CA LEU A 136 -14.63 17.76 20.16
C LEU A 136 -16.13 18.03 20.34
N PHE A 137 -17.00 17.33 19.60
CA PHE A 137 -18.43 17.40 19.83
C PHE A 137 -18.85 16.75 21.15
N ASP A 138 -18.26 15.61 21.53
CA ASP A 138 -18.48 15.00 22.85
C ASP A 138 -18.05 15.96 23.98
N LEU A 139 -16.93 16.68 23.81
CA LEU A 139 -16.50 17.72 24.74
C LEU A 139 -17.49 18.88 24.80
N ARG A 140 -17.99 19.37 23.65
CA ARG A 140 -19.03 20.41 23.59
C ARG A 140 -20.29 20.00 24.36
N ASP A 141 -20.69 18.75 24.27
CA ASP A 141 -21.94 18.28 24.88
C ASP A 141 -21.80 18.00 26.38
N SER A 142 -20.56 17.86 26.89
CA SER A 142 -20.25 17.74 28.33
C SER A 142 -20.02 19.07 29.04
N LEU A 143 -19.91 20.19 28.31
CA LEU A 143 -19.71 21.52 28.89
C LEU A 143 -21.05 22.19 29.26
N ASN A 144 -21.13 22.72 30.50
CA ASN A 144 -22.32 23.41 31.00
C ASN A 144 -22.39 24.91 30.61
N ASP A 145 -21.28 25.50 30.18
CA ASP A 145 -21.19 26.92 29.81
C ASP A 145 -21.35 27.12 28.31
N GLU A 146 -22.40 27.83 27.91
CA GLU A 146 -22.76 28.10 26.52
C GLU A 146 -21.64 28.83 25.74
N SER A 147 -20.88 29.70 26.39
CA SER A 147 -19.77 30.41 25.75
C SER A 147 -18.61 29.47 25.39
N LEU A 148 -18.34 28.48 26.24
CA LEU A 148 -17.35 27.44 26.01
C LEU A 148 -17.82 26.44 24.96
N ARG A 149 -19.11 26.10 24.94
CA ARG A 149 -19.70 25.24 23.89
C ARG A 149 -19.53 25.85 22.51
N GLN A 150 -19.86 27.13 22.34
CA GLN A 150 -19.68 27.84 21.07
C GLN A 150 -18.21 27.96 20.66
N ALA A 151 -17.30 28.11 21.63
CA ALA A 151 -15.86 28.13 21.35
C ALA A 151 -15.35 26.76 20.87
N VAL A 152 -15.76 25.66 21.52
CA VAL A 152 -15.39 24.29 21.11
C VAL A 152 -16.01 23.94 19.76
N GLU A 153 -17.23 24.35 19.49
CA GLU A 153 -17.88 24.16 18.18
C GLU A 153 -17.11 24.85 17.05
N LYS A 154 -16.67 26.10 17.26
CA LYS A 154 -15.80 26.79 16.29
C LYS A 154 -14.47 26.06 16.06
N ILE A 155 -13.91 25.44 17.10
CA ILE A 155 -12.68 24.64 16.99
C ILE A 155 -12.96 23.35 16.20
N ALA A 156 -14.08 22.67 16.46
CA ALA A 156 -14.51 21.49 15.72
C ALA A 156 -14.69 21.80 14.23
N ASP A 157 -15.30 22.93 13.89
CA ASP A 157 -15.45 23.39 12.51
C ASP A 157 -14.12 23.69 11.84
N LYS A 158 -13.16 24.31 12.55
CA LYS A 158 -11.80 24.53 12.03
C LYS A 158 -11.09 23.21 11.70
N VAL A 159 -11.32 22.16 12.49
CA VAL A 159 -10.77 20.82 12.20
C VAL A 159 -11.52 20.17 11.04
N ARG A 160 -12.86 20.28 11.00
CA ARG A 160 -13.72 19.69 9.98
C ARG A 160 -13.45 20.23 8.58
N TYR A 161 -13.27 21.54 8.45
CA TYR A 161 -13.01 22.22 7.18
C TYR A 161 -11.51 22.53 6.96
N GLY A 162 -10.66 22.11 7.91
CA GLY A 162 -9.22 22.29 7.85
C GLY A 162 -8.52 21.33 6.88
N PRO A 163 -7.25 21.61 6.53
CA PRO A 163 -6.45 20.70 5.73
C PRO A 163 -6.32 19.33 6.39
N SER A 164 -6.36 18.27 5.58
CA SER A 164 -6.20 16.88 6.04
C SER A 164 -4.81 16.68 6.65
N PRO A 165 -4.67 15.92 7.76
CA PRO A 165 -3.38 15.69 8.39
C PRO A 165 -2.43 14.98 7.44
N ALA A 166 -1.23 15.54 7.27
CA ALA A 166 -0.05 14.77 6.92
C ALA A 166 0.55 14.28 8.24
N ARG A 167 0.38 12.98 8.53
CA ARG A 167 0.71 12.38 9.83
C ARG A 167 2.15 12.66 10.27
N GLU A 168 3.11 12.68 9.35
CA GLU A 168 4.53 12.94 9.65
C GLU A 168 4.81 14.35 10.18
N LEU A 169 3.96 15.32 9.89
CA LEU A 169 4.14 16.73 10.26
C LEU A 169 3.27 17.16 11.44
N SER A 170 2.14 16.48 11.65
CA SER A 170 1.14 16.83 12.66
C SER A 170 1.18 15.93 13.91
N HIS A 171 1.91 14.81 13.90
CA HIS A 171 1.92 13.81 14.99
C HIS A 171 2.18 14.41 16.38
N GLY A 172 3.12 15.35 16.51
CA GLY A 172 3.41 15.98 17.80
C GLY A 172 2.24 16.83 18.31
N VAL A 173 1.61 17.59 17.42
CA VAL A 173 0.47 18.46 17.76
C VAL A 173 -0.80 17.65 18.00
N ASP A 174 -1.00 16.56 17.25
CA ASP A 174 -2.15 15.66 17.41
C ASP A 174 -2.07 14.90 18.76
N ALA A 175 -0.87 14.48 19.19
CA ALA A 175 -0.66 13.86 20.51
C ALA A 175 -0.90 14.85 21.66
N GLU A 176 -0.47 16.10 21.52
CA GLU A 176 -0.77 17.17 22.48
C GLU A 176 -2.28 17.48 22.54
N LEU A 177 -2.97 17.44 21.39
CA LEU A 177 -4.42 17.62 21.33
C LEU A 177 -5.16 16.49 22.05
N GLU A 178 -4.75 15.25 21.82
CA GLU A 178 -5.34 14.08 22.45
C GLU A 178 -5.10 14.06 23.97
N ALA A 179 -3.90 14.43 24.42
CA ALA A 179 -3.58 14.57 25.84
C ALA A 179 -4.42 15.65 26.53
N LEU A 180 -4.69 16.76 25.85
CA LEU A 180 -5.59 17.79 26.39
C LEU A 180 -7.04 17.34 26.43
N LEU A 181 -7.55 16.72 25.36
CA LEU A 181 -8.92 16.21 25.31
C LEU A 181 -9.19 15.12 26.36
N THR A 182 -8.20 14.25 26.63
CA THR A 182 -8.29 13.23 27.68
C THR A 182 -8.10 13.79 29.09
N GLY A 183 -7.34 14.88 29.23
CA GLY A 183 -7.12 15.58 30.50
C GLY A 183 -8.22 16.58 30.88
N PHE A 184 -9.25 16.77 30.03
CA PHE A 184 -10.37 17.64 30.36
C PHE A 184 -11.21 17.01 31.49
N PRO A 185 -11.35 17.69 32.64
CA PRO A 185 -12.15 17.16 33.73
C PRO A 185 -13.62 17.12 33.31
N SER A 186 -14.22 15.93 33.36
CA SER A 186 -15.65 15.72 33.09
C SER A 186 -16.57 16.44 34.09
N ASN A 187 -16.02 16.85 35.23
CA ASN A 187 -16.72 17.57 36.28
C ASN A 187 -16.31 19.04 36.22
N GLY A 188 -17.07 19.84 35.48
CA GLY A 188 -16.82 21.26 35.17
C GLY A 188 -16.90 22.23 36.37
N ASN A 189 -16.24 21.94 37.48
CA ASN A 189 -16.21 22.82 38.66
C ASN A 189 -15.19 23.96 38.53
N ASP A 190 -14.16 23.82 37.68
CA ASP A 190 -13.16 24.88 37.45
C ASP A 190 -13.33 25.53 36.06
N LEU A 191 -14.23 26.50 35.98
CA LEU A 191 -14.46 27.33 34.79
C LEU A 191 -13.18 28.00 34.27
N SER A 192 -12.30 28.45 35.17
CA SER A 192 -11.01 29.05 34.81
C SER A 192 -10.09 28.07 34.07
N PHE A 193 -10.03 26.82 34.52
CA PHE A 193 -9.28 25.75 33.87
C PHE A 193 -9.88 25.39 32.51
N ALA A 194 -11.21 25.35 32.40
CA ALA A 194 -11.90 25.09 31.14
C ALA A 194 -11.62 26.16 30.08
N HIS A 195 -11.68 27.46 30.44
CA HIS A 195 -11.33 28.55 29.51
C HIS A 195 -9.87 28.49 29.05
N VAL A 196 -8.93 28.21 29.95
CA VAL A 196 -7.50 28.07 29.59
C VAL A 196 -7.29 26.88 28.66
N SER A 197 -7.96 25.77 28.92
CA SER A 197 -7.83 24.54 28.14
C SER A 197 -8.48 24.67 26.75
N VAL A 198 -9.64 25.35 26.63
CA VAL A 198 -10.27 25.64 25.33
C VAL A 198 -9.43 26.62 24.51
N ARG A 199 -8.82 27.63 25.16
CA ARG A 199 -7.88 28.53 24.48
C ARG A 199 -6.65 27.77 23.95
N LYS A 200 -6.13 26.83 24.73
CA LYS A 200 -5.00 25.99 24.33
C LYS A 200 -5.37 25.03 23.19
N LEU A 201 -6.60 24.49 23.19
CA LEU A 201 -7.13 23.72 22.07
C LEU A 201 -7.17 24.56 20.78
N ASP A 202 -7.67 25.79 20.84
CA ASP A 202 -7.71 26.68 19.67
C ASP A 202 -6.32 26.99 19.12
N GLU A 203 -5.36 27.23 20.02
CA GLU A 203 -3.96 27.50 19.65
C GLU A 203 -3.31 26.30 18.95
N LEU A 204 -3.51 25.09 19.47
CA LEU A 204 -2.95 23.87 18.88
C LEU A 204 -3.61 23.52 17.54
N VAL A 205 -4.94 23.66 17.42
CA VAL A 205 -5.63 23.49 16.14
C VAL A 205 -5.16 24.53 15.12
N GLY A 206 -4.95 25.79 15.54
CA GLY A 206 -4.39 26.83 14.68
C GLY A 206 -2.93 26.58 14.27
N ARG A 207 -2.12 25.98 15.15
CA ARG A 207 -0.74 25.56 14.85
C ARG A 207 -0.72 24.39 13.86
N ARG A 208 -1.58 23.39 14.08
CA ARG A 208 -1.79 22.26 13.17
C ARG A 208 -2.19 22.72 11.77
N ALA A 209 -3.17 23.62 11.67
CA ALA A 209 -3.63 24.14 10.39
C ALA A 209 -2.52 24.86 9.61
N ARG A 210 -1.69 25.67 10.30
CA ARG A 210 -0.54 26.35 9.69
C ARG A 210 0.52 25.39 9.17
N LEU A 211 0.90 24.39 9.98
CA LEU A 211 1.87 23.36 9.56
C LEU A 211 1.42 22.61 8.31
N LEU A 212 0.14 22.24 8.25
CA LEU A 212 -0.44 21.53 7.11
C LEU A 212 -0.57 22.43 5.87
N GLN A 213 -0.85 23.72 6.06
CA GLN A 213 -0.92 24.68 4.96
C GLN A 213 0.47 25.00 4.38
N ASP A 214 1.49 25.14 5.24
CA ASP A 214 2.88 25.36 4.82
C ASP A 214 3.43 24.14 4.08
N PHE A 215 3.06 22.93 4.51
CA PHE A 215 3.41 21.71 3.80
C PHE A 215 2.80 21.68 2.40
N ARG A 216 1.49 21.95 2.28
CA ARG A 216 0.80 21.98 0.97
C ARG A 216 1.39 23.00 0.00
N ARG A 217 1.99 24.10 0.50
CA ARG A 217 2.64 25.11 -0.35
C ARG A 217 4.02 24.68 -0.86
N ARG A 218 4.66 23.70 -0.22
CA ARG A 218 6.02 23.23 -0.54
C ARG A 218 6.05 21.93 -1.34
N SER A 219 4.94 21.18 -1.36
CA SER A 219 4.72 19.95 -2.14
C SER A 219 4.16 20.27 -3.53
#